data_AF-A0A7Z9ZA49-F1
#
_entry.id   AF-A0A7Z9ZA49-F1
#
_cell.length_a   1.000
_cell.length_b   1.000
_cell.length_c   1.000
_cell.angle_alpha   90.00
_cell.angle_beta   90.00
_cell.angle_gamma   90.00
#
_symmetry.space_group_name_H-M   'P 1'
#
loop_
_entity.id
_entity.type
_entity.pdbx_description
1 polymer ?
#
loop_
_entity_poly.entity_id
_entity_poly.type
_entity_poly.pdbx_seq_one_letter_code
_entity_poly.pdbx_strand_id
1 'polypeptide(L)'
;MFFRIFALTFTAFLFFSCGEESSSPLPPPKAPNESYIPLKGEEREFQEKILRSVFPPSWEVLDIYLVIPSEDKDLKKYLVRFYSQVDHAVFRRYLWFSPKGEVLFTSAYKVDGEKAYPLIPPKGKEYPLENVTWVLDFERIAFSANLPVSLTKGRETVYLVWNPYCKVCYQKWKEILKNAREKSVTLKIIPYHNLYYPLDNPYMLLYILYRSQKEGLLSVLENYYENSKDFNDFLERLKRDTFANLGKIPKENYNSLGFALKQIYQVLAQAKVFTVPTTVRLIEVKTRLGLAKGYVYVGELKIDPSP
;
A
#
# COMPACT_ATOMS: atom_id res chain seq x y z
N MET A 1 -52.23 4.15 44.28
CA MET A 1 -52.05 5.62 44.25
C MET A 1 -51.11 5.93 43.10
N PHE A 2 -51.66 6.57 42.07
CA PHE A 2 -50.95 7.02 40.88
C PHE A 2 -50.01 8.17 41.20
N PHE A 3 -48.78 8.15 40.66
CA PHE A 3 -48.16 9.35 40.10
C PHE A 3 -47.26 8.96 38.92
N ARG A 4 -47.74 9.31 37.72
CA ARG A 4 -46.95 9.52 36.50
C ARG A 4 -46.07 10.75 36.69
N ILE A 5 -44.93 10.83 36.02
CA ILE A 5 -44.45 12.07 35.35
C ILE A 5 -43.30 11.73 34.37
N PHE A 6 -43.63 11.98 33.09
CA PHE A 6 -42.84 12.38 31.93
C PHE A 6 -41.66 11.54 31.41
N ALA A 7 -41.97 10.81 30.34
CA ALA A 7 -41.05 10.51 29.24
C ALA A 7 -40.78 11.81 28.44
N LEU A 8 -39.52 12.19 28.32
CA LEU A 8 -39.06 13.21 27.38
C LEU A 8 -38.63 12.53 26.08
N THR A 9 -39.57 12.51 25.13
CA THR A 9 -39.31 12.21 23.72
C THR A 9 -38.52 13.36 23.11
N PHE A 10 -37.23 13.14 22.85
CA PHE A 10 -36.43 14.03 22.00
C PHE A 10 -36.54 13.54 20.55
N THR A 11 -37.55 14.04 19.86
CA THR A 11 -37.68 14.00 18.40
C THR A 11 -36.73 15.04 17.82
N ALA A 12 -35.50 14.63 17.49
CA ALA A 12 -34.62 15.40 16.63
C ALA A 12 -34.84 14.93 15.18
N PHE A 13 -35.73 15.65 14.47
CA PHE A 13 -35.78 15.65 13.01
C PHE A 13 -34.46 16.26 12.49
N LEU A 14 -33.47 15.42 12.25
CA LEU A 14 -32.33 15.79 11.42
C LEU A 14 -32.66 15.38 9.98
N PHE A 15 -33.13 16.37 9.21
CA PHE A 15 -33.10 16.33 7.76
C PHE A 15 -31.64 16.23 7.32
N PHE A 16 -31.12 15.01 7.21
CA PHE A 16 -29.95 14.75 6.39
C PHE A 16 -30.38 14.84 4.93
N SER A 17 -30.17 16.03 4.37
CA SER A 17 -29.97 16.21 2.94
C SER A 17 -28.82 15.28 2.53
N CYS A 18 -29.15 14.14 1.94
CA CYS A 18 -28.21 13.35 1.14
C CYS A 18 -27.80 14.21 -0.05
N GLY A 19 -26.76 15.03 0.14
CA GLY A 19 -26.00 15.55 -0.98
C GLY A 19 -25.33 14.36 -1.66
N GLU A 20 -25.76 14.07 -2.88
CA GLU A 20 -24.97 13.26 -3.81
C GLU A 20 -23.64 14.00 -4.05
N GLU A 21 -22.61 13.67 -3.26
CA GLU A 21 -21.23 13.85 -3.71
C GLU A 21 -20.97 12.81 -4.81
N SER A 22 -21.53 13.04 -6.01
CA SER A 22 -20.97 12.46 -7.22
C SER A 22 -19.68 13.22 -7.53
N SER A 23 -18.61 12.90 -6.81
CA SER A 23 -17.27 13.31 -7.23
C SER A 23 -16.94 12.49 -8.48
N SER A 24 -17.43 12.93 -9.65
CA SER A 24 -16.92 12.44 -10.93
C SER A 24 -15.40 12.68 -10.90
N PRO A 25 -14.56 11.63 -10.96
CA PRO A 25 -13.13 11.82 -10.85
C PRO A 25 -12.64 12.71 -11.98
N LEU A 26 -11.73 13.64 -11.66
CA LEU A 26 -11.13 14.53 -12.65
C LEU A 26 -10.59 13.71 -13.83
N PRO A 27 -10.89 14.09 -15.08
CA PRO A 27 -10.44 13.34 -16.23
C PRO A 27 -8.92 13.29 -16.25
N PRO A 28 -8.33 12.18 -16.72
CA PRO A 28 -6.89 12.07 -16.82
C PRO A 28 -6.34 13.18 -17.74
N PRO A 29 -5.13 13.66 -17.48
CA PRO A 29 -4.48 14.66 -18.32
C PRO A 29 -4.29 14.12 -19.72
N LYS A 30 -4.70 14.95 -20.69
CA LYS A 30 -4.86 14.58 -22.09
C LYS A 30 -3.52 14.50 -22.80
N ALA A 31 -3.38 13.52 -23.70
CA ALA A 31 -2.36 13.59 -24.73
C ALA A 31 -2.66 14.80 -25.63
N PRO A 32 -1.63 15.49 -26.17
CA PRO A 32 -1.88 16.50 -27.19
C PRO A 32 -2.69 15.85 -28.33
N ASN A 33 -3.84 16.44 -28.66
CA ASN A 33 -4.79 16.01 -29.70
C ASN A 33 -5.74 14.84 -29.36
N GLU A 34 -5.86 14.41 -28.10
CA GLU A 34 -6.89 13.45 -27.68
C GLU A 34 -8.02 14.10 -26.89
N SER A 35 -9.24 13.63 -27.13
CA SER A 35 -10.42 13.91 -26.32
C SER A 35 -10.88 12.64 -25.60
N TYR A 36 -11.28 12.79 -24.33
CA TYR A 36 -11.76 11.71 -23.48
C TYR A 36 -13.22 11.96 -23.11
N ILE A 37 -14.10 11.05 -23.51
CA ILE A 37 -15.54 11.12 -23.25
C ILE A 37 -15.89 10.01 -22.26
N PRO A 38 -16.33 10.33 -21.02
CA PRO A 38 -16.72 9.30 -20.05
C PRO A 38 -17.87 8.43 -20.59
N LEU A 39 -17.72 7.11 -20.53
CA LEU A 39 -18.81 6.19 -20.85
C LEU A 39 -19.84 6.16 -19.71
N LYS A 40 -21.12 6.04 -20.08
CA LYS A 40 -22.26 5.98 -19.15
C LYS A 40 -23.27 4.95 -19.63
N GLY A 41 -24.17 4.53 -18.73
CA GLY A 41 -25.29 3.64 -19.05
C GLY A 41 -24.86 2.24 -19.51
N GLU A 42 -25.69 1.63 -20.37
CA GLU A 42 -25.54 0.24 -20.81
C GLU A 42 -24.18 -0.05 -21.48
N GLU A 43 -23.63 0.89 -22.24
CA GLU A 43 -22.32 0.71 -22.89
C GLU A 43 -21.21 0.58 -21.83
N ARG A 44 -21.25 1.38 -20.77
CA ARG A 44 -20.30 1.27 -19.65
C ARG A 44 -20.43 -0.11 -18.98
N GLU A 45 -21.66 -0.53 -18.67
CA GLU A 45 -21.91 -1.81 -17.98
C GLU A 45 -21.48 -3.01 -18.81
N PHE A 46 -21.72 -2.99 -20.12
CA PHE A 46 -21.27 -4.01 -21.05
C PHE A 46 -19.75 -4.11 -21.08
N GLN A 47 -19.06 -2.97 -21.23
CA GLN A 47 -17.61 -2.94 -21.22
C GLN A 47 -17.04 -3.43 -19.89
N GLU A 48 -17.60 -3.00 -18.76
CA GLU A 48 -17.17 -3.42 -17.44
C GLU A 48 -17.25 -4.95 -17.25
N LYS A 49 -18.31 -5.60 -17.74
CA LYS A 49 -18.45 -7.07 -17.71
C LYS A 49 -17.35 -7.78 -18.50
N ILE A 50 -17.00 -7.28 -19.68
CA ILE A 50 -15.90 -7.82 -20.49
C ILE A 50 -14.57 -7.63 -19.77
N LEU A 51 -14.32 -6.44 -19.23
CA LEU A 51 -13.05 -6.16 -18.55
C LEU A 51 -12.86 -7.05 -17.31
N ARG A 52 -13.92 -7.32 -16.55
CA ARG A 52 -13.89 -8.24 -15.41
C ARG A 52 -13.58 -9.70 -15.80
N SER A 53 -13.82 -10.12 -17.04
CA SER A 53 -13.47 -11.47 -17.50
C SER A 53 -12.03 -11.59 -18.02
N VAL A 54 -11.39 -10.46 -18.33
CA VAL A 54 -10.05 -10.40 -18.94
C VAL A 54 -8.97 -10.04 -17.92
N PHE A 55 -9.28 -9.11 -17.01
CA PHE A 55 -8.33 -8.62 -16.00
C PHE A 55 -8.46 -9.39 -14.68
N PRO A 56 -7.40 -9.43 -13.84
CA PRO A 56 -7.43 -10.13 -12.57
C PRO A 56 -8.61 -9.66 -11.68
N PRO A 57 -9.26 -10.57 -10.91
CA PRO A 57 -10.37 -10.20 -10.03
C PRO A 57 -10.01 -9.16 -8.94
N SER A 58 -8.72 -8.99 -8.65
CA SER A 58 -8.20 -7.97 -7.72
C SER A 58 -8.16 -6.56 -8.31
N TRP A 59 -8.48 -6.41 -9.61
CA TRP A 59 -8.51 -5.14 -10.32
C TRP A 59 -9.95 -4.65 -10.44
N GLU A 60 -10.21 -3.47 -9.89
CA GLU A 60 -11.49 -2.79 -9.95
C GLU A 60 -11.49 -1.79 -11.11
N VAL A 61 -12.53 -1.84 -11.96
CA VAL A 61 -12.72 -0.85 -13.02
C VAL A 61 -13.29 0.42 -12.41
N LEU A 62 -12.52 1.50 -12.40
CA LEU A 62 -12.95 2.79 -11.87
C LEU A 62 -13.73 3.57 -12.92
N ASP A 63 -13.07 3.85 -14.05
CA ASP A 63 -13.59 4.69 -15.12
C ASP A 63 -13.25 4.12 -16.49
N ILE A 64 -14.14 4.36 -17.46
CA ILE A 64 -13.95 4.03 -18.87
C ILE A 64 -14.23 5.31 -19.67
N TYR A 65 -13.28 5.71 -20.50
CA TYR A 65 -13.42 6.86 -21.40
C TYR A 65 -13.26 6.41 -22.84
N LEU A 66 -14.14 6.84 -23.74
CA LEU A 66 -13.92 6.77 -25.18
C LEU A 66 -12.84 7.79 -25.55
N VAL A 67 -11.86 7.37 -26.33
CA VAL A 67 -10.76 8.22 -26.78
C VAL A 67 -10.95 8.54 -28.26
N ILE A 68 -10.98 9.83 -28.60
CA ILE A 68 -11.12 10.29 -29.99
C ILE A 68 -10.00 11.29 -30.31
N PRO A 69 -9.28 11.13 -31.44
CA PRO A 69 -9.41 10.04 -32.41
C PRO A 69 -8.78 8.73 -31.89
N SER A 70 -9.21 7.61 -32.46
CA SER A 70 -8.47 6.34 -32.41
C SER A 70 -7.38 6.38 -33.48
N GLU A 71 -6.22 5.75 -33.23
CA GLU A 71 -5.17 5.62 -34.25
C GLU A 71 -5.63 4.80 -35.46
N ASP A 72 -6.61 3.92 -35.27
CA ASP A 72 -7.25 3.13 -36.30
C ASP A 72 -8.75 3.48 -36.34
N LYS A 73 -9.23 3.89 -37.52
CA LYS A 73 -10.63 4.24 -37.78
C LYS A 73 -11.59 3.07 -37.57
N ASP A 74 -11.09 1.84 -37.69
CA ASP A 74 -11.85 0.61 -37.55
C ASP A 74 -11.79 0.07 -36.11
N LEU A 75 -11.09 0.75 -35.19
CA LEU A 75 -11.07 0.37 -33.78
C LEU A 75 -11.63 1.50 -32.91
N LYS A 76 -12.46 1.13 -31.93
CA LYS A 76 -12.84 2.02 -30.83
C LYS A 76 -11.77 1.97 -29.75
N LYS A 77 -11.08 3.09 -29.53
CA LYS A 77 -10.09 3.24 -28.46
C LYS A 77 -10.74 3.69 -27.17
N TYR A 78 -10.43 3.03 -26.07
CA TYR A 78 -10.84 3.41 -24.73
C TYR A 78 -9.62 3.62 -23.83
N LEU A 79 -9.73 4.56 -22.91
CA LEU A 79 -8.84 4.72 -21.78
C LEU A 79 -9.57 4.19 -20.55
N VAL A 80 -9.03 3.16 -19.94
CA VAL A 80 -9.59 2.54 -18.73
C VAL A 80 -8.68 2.80 -17.54
N ARG A 81 -9.29 3.17 -16.42
CA ARG A 81 -8.62 3.30 -15.11
C ARG A 81 -8.97 2.07 -14.27
N PHE A 82 -7.95 1.34 -13.85
CA PHE A 82 -8.07 0.18 -12.97
C PHE A 82 -7.45 0.49 -11.63
N TYR A 83 -8.14 0.22 -10.53
CA TYR A 83 -7.52 0.17 -9.21
C TYR A 83 -7.07 -1.27 -8.92
N SER A 84 -5.80 -1.47 -8.62
CA SER A 84 -5.29 -2.75 -8.13
C SER A 84 -5.21 -2.71 -6.61
N GLN A 85 -5.98 -3.57 -5.95
CA GLN A 85 -5.95 -3.70 -4.49
C GLN A 85 -4.61 -4.26 -3.99
N VAL A 86 -3.87 -4.99 -4.83
CA VAL A 86 -2.57 -5.59 -4.45
C VAL A 86 -1.44 -4.59 -4.59
N ASP A 87 -1.53 -3.69 -5.57
CA ASP A 87 -0.51 -2.66 -5.80
C ASP A 87 -0.83 -1.34 -5.08
N HIS A 88 -2.04 -1.22 -4.52
CA HIS A 88 -2.60 0.03 -3.98
C HIS A 88 -2.45 1.21 -4.95
N ALA A 89 -2.74 0.94 -6.22
CA ALA A 89 -2.43 1.87 -7.29
C ALA A 89 -3.47 1.86 -8.40
N VAL A 90 -3.68 3.03 -8.99
CA VAL A 90 -4.49 3.20 -10.18
C VAL A 90 -3.60 3.10 -11.41
N PHE A 91 -3.91 2.14 -12.27
CA PHE A 91 -3.30 1.93 -13.57
C PHE A 91 -4.20 2.49 -14.67
N ARG A 92 -3.56 3.09 -15.67
CA ARG A 92 -4.23 3.53 -16.89
C ARG A 92 -3.82 2.62 -18.03
N ARG A 93 -4.78 2.15 -18.81
CA ARG A 93 -4.52 1.35 -20.00
C ARG A 93 -5.38 1.85 -21.15
N TYR A 94 -4.77 1.96 -22.33
CA TYR A 94 -5.54 2.00 -23.55
C TYR A 94 -5.97 0.59 -23.92
N LEU A 95 -7.22 0.47 -24.37
CA LEU A 95 -7.82 -0.75 -24.88
C LEU A 95 -8.50 -0.43 -26.20
N TRP A 96 -8.51 -1.38 -27.13
CA TRP A 96 -9.17 -1.20 -28.42
C TRP A 96 -10.18 -2.30 -28.62
N PHE A 97 -11.36 -1.94 -29.11
CA PHE A 97 -12.37 -2.89 -29.54
C PHE A 97 -12.59 -2.80 -31.03
N SER A 98 -12.80 -3.94 -31.67
CA SER A 98 -13.41 -3.99 -33.00
C SER A 98 -14.75 -3.21 -33.02
N PRO A 99 -15.24 -2.73 -34.18
CA PRO A 99 -16.43 -1.86 -34.25
C PRO A 99 -17.67 -2.49 -33.63
N LYS A 100 -17.80 -3.82 -33.76
CA LYS A 100 -18.90 -4.62 -33.22
C LYS A 100 -18.68 -5.09 -31.78
N GLY A 101 -17.52 -4.83 -31.18
CA GLY A 101 -17.19 -5.26 -29.82
C GLY A 101 -16.83 -6.74 -29.66
N GLU A 102 -16.63 -7.47 -30.77
CA GLU A 102 -16.38 -8.93 -30.78
C GLU A 102 -14.94 -9.29 -30.36
N VAL A 103 -13.99 -8.39 -30.61
CA VAL A 103 -12.56 -8.55 -30.29
C VAL A 103 -12.06 -7.39 -29.44
N LEU A 104 -11.35 -7.71 -28.36
CA LEU A 104 -10.63 -6.78 -27.47
C LEU A 104 -9.12 -6.91 -27.68
N PHE A 105 -8.44 -5.79 -27.85
CA PHE A 105 -6.98 -5.67 -27.85
C PHE A 105 -6.53 -4.92 -26.59
N THR A 106 -5.69 -5.56 -25.78
CA THR A 106 -5.20 -5.00 -24.50
C THR A 106 -3.84 -4.30 -24.60
N SER A 107 -3.19 -4.41 -25.76
CA SER A 107 -1.88 -3.85 -26.04
C SER A 107 -1.82 -3.45 -27.51
N ALA A 108 -1.26 -2.29 -27.79
CA ALA A 108 -0.90 -1.87 -29.14
C ALA A 108 0.48 -1.23 -29.12
N TYR A 109 1.18 -1.33 -30.25
CA TYR A 109 2.53 -0.84 -30.40
C TYR A 109 2.62 0.04 -31.65
N LYS A 110 3.26 1.20 -31.52
CA LYS A 110 3.69 2.00 -32.67
C LYS A 110 4.98 1.41 -33.21
N VAL A 111 5.00 1.09 -34.50
CA VAL A 111 6.20 0.65 -35.21
C VAL A 111 6.85 1.86 -35.88
N ASP A 112 8.16 2.00 -35.70
CA ASP A 112 8.98 3.03 -36.32
C ASP A 112 10.29 2.38 -36.78
N GLY A 113 10.39 2.16 -38.10
CA GLY A 113 11.43 1.30 -38.70
C GLY A 113 11.37 -0.13 -38.16
N GLU A 114 12.49 -0.61 -37.65
CA GLU A 114 12.63 -1.96 -37.07
C GLU A 114 12.26 -2.03 -35.57
N LYS A 115 11.79 -0.93 -34.98
CA LYS A 115 11.47 -0.85 -33.54
C LYS A 115 9.97 -0.72 -33.30
N ALA A 116 9.49 -1.38 -32.26
CA ALA A 116 8.12 -1.26 -31.77
C ALA A 116 8.11 -0.67 -30.37
N TYR A 117 7.22 0.30 -30.13
CA TYR A 117 7.07 1.00 -28.86
C TYR A 117 5.64 0.86 -28.37
N PRO A 118 5.40 0.49 -27.09
CA PRO A 118 4.05 0.38 -26.58
C PRO A 118 3.34 1.74 -26.61
N LEU A 119 2.09 1.75 -27.05
CA LEU A 119 1.22 2.90 -26.87
C LEU A 119 0.83 2.99 -25.40
N ILE A 120 1.39 3.98 -24.70
CA ILE A 120 1.16 4.21 -23.28
C ILE A 120 0.36 5.50 -23.05
N PRO A 121 -0.53 5.54 -22.03
CA PRO A 121 -1.26 6.76 -21.71
C PRO A 121 -0.36 7.84 -21.07
N PRO A 122 -0.75 9.14 -21.15
CA PRO A 122 0.09 10.30 -20.78
C PRO A 122 0.48 10.42 -19.29
N LYS A 123 -0.18 9.67 -18.40
CA LYS A 123 0.22 9.58 -16.98
C LYS A 123 0.14 8.15 -16.50
N GLY A 124 1.27 7.68 -15.98
CA GLY A 124 1.47 6.33 -15.45
C GLY A 124 0.75 6.06 -14.13
N LYS A 125 1.29 5.07 -13.40
CA LYS A 125 0.80 4.58 -12.09
C LYS A 125 0.52 5.73 -11.12
N GLU A 126 -0.68 5.77 -10.55
CA GLU A 126 -1.09 6.73 -9.52
C GLU A 126 -1.38 6.05 -8.19
N TYR A 127 -1.22 6.79 -7.11
CA TYR A 127 -1.51 6.31 -5.75
C TYR A 127 -2.72 7.09 -5.20
N PRO A 128 -3.89 6.46 -5.05
CA PRO A 128 -5.05 7.13 -4.49
C PRO A 128 -4.85 7.37 -2.98
N LEU A 129 -5.55 8.36 -2.44
CA LEU A 129 -5.65 8.52 -1.00
C LEU A 129 -6.60 7.45 -0.45
N GLU A 130 -6.12 6.59 0.43
CA GLU A 130 -6.82 5.41 0.91
C GLU A 130 -7.13 5.49 2.41
N ASN A 131 -8.09 4.67 2.86
CA ASN A 131 -8.29 4.40 4.27
C ASN A 131 -7.19 3.46 4.78
N VAL A 132 -6.29 4.00 5.61
CA VAL A 132 -5.15 3.29 6.19
C VAL A 132 -5.32 3.10 7.70
N THR A 133 -6.56 3.02 8.17
CA THR A 133 -6.89 2.81 9.59
C THR A 133 -6.22 1.57 10.18
N TRP A 134 -5.94 0.56 9.36
CA TRP A 134 -5.19 -0.64 9.74
C TRP A 134 -3.79 -0.32 10.33
N VAL A 135 -3.20 0.82 9.99
CA VAL A 135 -1.94 1.29 10.61
C VAL A 135 -2.14 1.60 12.09
N LEU A 136 -3.33 2.05 12.50
CA LEU A 136 -3.67 2.28 13.91
C LEU A 136 -3.91 0.96 14.65
N ASP A 137 -4.35 -0.11 13.97
CA ASP A 137 -4.36 -1.46 14.54
C ASP A 137 -2.93 -1.95 14.79
N PHE A 138 -2.03 -1.75 13.83
CA PHE A 138 -0.60 -2.02 14.01
C PHE A 138 -0.02 -1.27 15.22
N GLU A 139 -0.25 0.04 15.34
CA GLU A 139 0.24 0.84 16.47
C GLU A 139 -0.26 0.30 17.82
N ARG A 140 -1.53 -0.14 17.89
CA ARG A 140 -2.08 -0.76 19.11
C ARG A 140 -1.42 -2.10 19.44
N ILE A 141 -1.15 -2.94 18.44
CA ILE A 141 -0.43 -4.20 18.63
C ILE A 141 1.00 -3.93 19.12
N ALA A 142 1.70 -3.02 18.43
CA ALA A 142 3.06 -2.63 18.77
C ALA A 142 3.15 -2.06 20.19
N PHE A 143 2.22 -1.18 20.57
CA PHE A 143 2.15 -0.64 21.93
C PHE A 143 1.90 -1.74 22.97
N SER A 144 0.91 -2.61 22.74
CA SER A 144 0.51 -3.65 23.70
C SER A 144 1.62 -4.67 23.96
N ALA A 145 2.43 -4.98 22.95
CA ALA A 145 3.57 -5.88 23.06
C ALA A 145 4.89 -5.17 23.38
N ASN A 146 4.85 -3.86 23.67
CA ASN A 146 6.02 -3.01 23.89
C ASN A 146 7.08 -3.18 22.79
N LEU A 147 6.67 -3.08 21.52
CA LEU A 147 7.53 -3.18 20.35
C LEU A 147 8.13 -1.81 20.03
N PRO A 148 9.46 -1.66 20.10
CA PRO A 148 10.12 -0.46 19.61
C PRO A 148 10.15 -0.51 18.08
N VAL A 149 9.30 0.29 17.45
CA VAL A 149 9.11 0.29 15.99
C VAL A 149 9.66 1.55 15.32
N SER A 150 10.02 2.59 16.08
CA SER A 150 10.53 3.85 15.54
C SER A 150 12.03 3.82 15.31
N LEU A 151 12.47 4.29 14.13
CA LEU A 151 13.88 4.46 13.76
C LEU A 151 14.36 5.91 13.89
N THR A 152 13.50 6.87 13.58
CA THR A 152 13.81 8.30 13.63
C THR A 152 12.70 9.06 14.34
N LYS A 153 12.94 10.34 14.62
CA LYS A 153 11.94 11.28 15.14
C LYS A 153 11.81 12.46 14.19
N GLY A 154 10.58 12.89 13.97
CA GLY A 154 10.23 13.93 13.02
C GLY A 154 8.78 14.41 13.19
N ARG A 155 8.33 15.30 12.29
CA ARG A 155 6.99 15.90 12.30
C ARG A 155 5.96 15.03 11.61
N GLU A 156 6.30 14.50 10.43
CA GLU A 156 5.45 13.55 9.69
C GLU A 156 5.80 12.11 10.05
N THR A 157 4.87 11.17 9.87
CA THR A 157 5.13 9.74 10.10
C THR A 157 5.01 8.95 8.81
N VAL A 158 6.04 8.16 8.51
CA VAL A 158 6.06 7.18 7.42
C VAL A 158 6.33 5.80 8.02
N TYR A 159 5.57 4.82 7.58
CA TYR A 159 5.75 3.42 7.95
C TYR A 159 6.44 2.69 6.82
N LEU A 160 7.38 1.82 7.17
CA LEU A 160 8.07 0.93 6.27
C LEU A 160 7.76 -0.51 6.66
N VAL A 161 6.96 -1.19 5.84
CA VAL A 161 6.78 -2.63 5.94
C VAL A 161 8.09 -3.28 5.51
N TRP A 162 8.74 -3.97 6.45
CA TRP A 162 10.13 -4.36 6.37
C TRP A 162 10.34 -5.81 6.78
N ASN A 163 11.33 -6.45 6.18
CA ASN A 163 11.79 -7.79 6.51
C ASN A 163 13.31 -7.87 6.33
N PRO A 164 14.05 -8.62 7.18
CA PRO A 164 15.50 -8.78 7.00
C PRO A 164 15.89 -9.37 5.64
N TYR A 165 15.04 -10.19 5.00
CA TYR A 165 15.27 -10.70 3.65
C TYR A 165 15.04 -9.69 2.52
N CYS A 166 14.69 -8.45 2.83
CA CYS A 166 14.52 -7.41 1.84
C CYS A 166 15.87 -6.87 1.36
N LYS A 167 16.40 -7.43 0.26
CA LYS A 167 17.67 -6.99 -0.35
C LYS A 167 17.67 -5.49 -0.72
N VAL A 168 16.56 -4.98 -1.24
CA VAL A 168 16.42 -3.55 -1.55
C VAL A 168 16.50 -2.70 -0.28
N CYS A 169 15.85 -3.13 0.81
CA CYS A 169 15.93 -2.46 2.10
C CYS A 169 17.36 -2.46 2.65
N TYR A 170 18.11 -3.55 2.46
CA TYR A 170 19.55 -3.62 2.76
C TYR A 170 20.35 -2.58 1.98
N GLN A 171 20.26 -2.63 0.66
CA GLN A 171 21.02 -1.77 -0.25
C GLN A 171 20.72 -0.28 -0.04
N LYS A 172 19.49 0.06 0.39
CA LYS A 172 19.02 1.44 0.55
C LYS A 172 19.00 1.92 2.00
N TRP A 173 19.46 1.14 2.97
CA TRP A 173 19.33 1.47 4.41
C TRP A 173 19.86 2.84 4.80
N LYS A 174 21.10 3.16 4.40
CA LYS A 174 21.73 4.46 4.69
C LYS A 174 20.96 5.61 4.06
N GLU A 175 20.48 5.43 2.84
CA GLU A 175 19.67 6.40 2.12
C GLU A 175 18.31 6.62 2.79
N ILE A 176 17.64 5.54 3.22
CA ILE A 176 16.36 5.59 3.95
C ILE A 176 16.51 6.42 5.22
N LEU A 177 17.52 6.12 6.05
CA LEU A 177 17.76 6.84 7.30
C LEU A 177 18.16 8.29 7.07
N LYS A 178 19.03 8.55 6.08
CA LYS A 178 19.44 9.90 5.68
C LYS A 178 18.22 10.73 5.27
N ASN A 179 17.41 10.22 4.34
CA ASN A 179 16.22 10.91 3.84
C ASN A 179 15.21 11.18 4.96
N ALA A 180 14.99 10.21 5.86
CA ALA A 180 14.08 10.39 6.99
C ALA A 180 14.54 11.50 7.93
N ARG A 181 15.85 11.55 8.24
CA ARG A 181 16.44 12.58 9.12
C ARG A 181 16.41 13.96 8.46
N GLU A 182 16.88 14.09 7.22
CA GLU A 182 16.94 15.36 6.48
C GLU A 182 15.54 15.98 6.29
N LYS A 183 14.53 15.15 6.08
CA LYS A 183 13.14 15.60 5.86
C LYS A 183 12.31 15.68 7.13
N SER A 184 12.91 15.49 8.31
CA SER A 184 12.20 15.47 9.59
C SER A 184 10.98 14.52 9.59
N VAL A 185 11.18 13.29 9.11
CA VAL A 185 10.18 12.21 9.13
C VAL A 185 10.46 11.26 10.29
N THR A 186 9.43 10.94 11.07
CA THR A 186 9.37 9.78 11.97
C THR A 186 9.18 8.54 11.11
N LEU A 187 10.26 7.79 10.90
CA LEU A 187 10.22 6.51 10.20
C LEU A 187 9.93 5.39 11.21
N LYS A 188 8.85 4.64 11.00
CA LYS A 188 8.52 3.45 11.78
C LYS A 188 8.61 2.19 10.92
N ILE A 189 9.08 1.09 11.48
CA ILE A 189 9.08 -0.22 10.83
C ILE A 189 7.84 -1.00 11.23
N ILE A 190 7.17 -1.59 10.25
CA ILE A 190 6.20 -2.67 10.44
C ILE A 190 6.90 -3.98 10.08
N PRO A 191 7.26 -4.83 11.06
CA PRO A 191 7.91 -6.10 10.76
C PRO A 191 6.92 -7.00 10.02
N TYR A 192 7.32 -7.47 8.85
CA TYR A 192 6.51 -8.35 8.02
C TYR A 192 7.13 -9.73 7.93
N HIS A 193 6.29 -10.75 8.03
CA HIS A 193 6.63 -12.13 7.74
C HIS A 193 5.48 -12.73 6.92
N ASN A 194 5.76 -13.71 6.06
CA ASN A 194 4.75 -14.49 5.37
C ASN A 194 5.28 -15.90 5.05
N LEU A 195 4.46 -16.73 4.42
CA LEU A 195 4.79 -18.11 4.04
C LEU A 195 5.83 -18.20 2.90
N TYR A 196 6.10 -17.11 2.16
CA TYR A 196 7.08 -17.09 1.08
C TYR A 196 8.50 -16.80 1.56
N TYR A 197 8.69 -16.40 2.83
CA TYR A 197 10.02 -16.27 3.42
C TYR A 197 10.52 -17.62 3.96
N PRO A 198 11.85 -17.79 4.06
CA PRO A 198 12.42 -18.97 4.68
C PRO A 198 11.95 -19.16 6.13
N LEU A 199 11.95 -20.41 6.60
CA LEU A 199 11.44 -20.80 7.93
C LEU A 199 12.13 -20.10 9.11
N ASP A 200 13.33 -19.57 8.90
CA ASP A 200 14.08 -18.82 9.91
C ASP A 200 13.64 -17.35 10.07
N ASN A 201 12.88 -16.82 9.12
CA ASN A 201 12.42 -15.43 9.12
C ASN A 201 11.66 -15.02 10.39
N PRO A 202 10.63 -15.77 10.85
CA PRO A 202 9.94 -15.41 12.09
C PRO A 202 10.88 -15.40 13.30
N TYR A 203 11.86 -16.31 13.38
CA TYR A 203 12.84 -16.35 14.48
C TYR A 203 13.77 -15.13 14.46
N MET A 204 14.23 -14.72 13.27
CA MET A 204 15.05 -13.51 13.13
C MET A 204 14.27 -12.25 13.55
N LEU A 205 13.01 -12.13 13.14
CA LEU A 205 12.15 -11.01 13.55
C LEU A 205 11.92 -11.00 15.06
N LEU A 206 11.60 -12.16 15.66
CA LEU A 206 11.46 -12.32 17.10
C LEU A 206 12.71 -11.84 17.84
N TYR A 207 13.88 -12.29 17.39
CA TYR A 207 15.16 -11.95 18.01
C TYR A 207 15.48 -10.46 17.89
N ILE A 208 15.29 -9.86 16.70
CA ILE A 208 15.46 -8.43 16.49
C ILE A 208 14.55 -7.65 17.43
N LEU A 209 13.25 -7.96 17.47
CA LEU A 209 12.29 -7.25 18.31
C LEU A 209 12.64 -7.38 19.80
N TYR A 210 13.00 -8.58 20.25
CA TYR A 210 13.42 -8.82 21.63
C TYR A 210 14.65 -8.01 22.02
N ARG A 211 15.71 -8.00 21.18
CA ARG A 211 16.90 -7.17 21.44
C ARG A 211 16.57 -5.69 21.42
N SER A 212 15.71 -5.28 20.49
CA SER A 212 15.32 -3.89 20.34
C SER A 212 14.60 -3.36 21.58
N GLN A 213 13.88 -4.19 22.34
CA GLN A 213 13.26 -3.80 23.61
C GLN A 213 14.29 -3.33 24.66
N LYS A 214 15.55 -3.77 24.55
CA LYS A 214 16.63 -3.43 25.49
C LYS A 214 17.54 -2.34 24.95
N GLU A 215 17.84 -2.39 23.66
CA GLU A 215 18.91 -1.60 23.04
C GLU A 215 18.37 -0.50 22.10
N GLY A 216 17.08 -0.55 21.75
CA GLY A 216 16.47 0.29 20.74
C GLY A 216 16.61 -0.29 19.32
N LEU A 217 15.55 -0.16 18.52
CA LEU A 217 15.48 -0.77 17.18
C LEU A 217 16.59 -0.27 16.24
N LEU A 218 16.83 1.04 16.22
CA LEU A 218 17.84 1.63 15.34
C LEU A 218 19.23 1.05 15.64
N SER A 219 19.62 0.98 16.92
CA SER A 219 20.93 0.47 17.32
C SER A 219 21.12 -1.00 16.94
N VAL A 220 20.10 -1.83 17.18
CA VAL A 220 20.13 -3.25 16.80
C VAL A 220 20.31 -3.40 15.30
N LEU A 221 19.54 -2.65 14.50
CA LEU A 221 19.63 -2.74 13.04
C LEU A 221 20.96 -2.16 12.52
N GLU A 222 21.40 -0.98 12.96
CA GLU A 222 22.68 -0.39 12.56
C GLU A 222 23.85 -1.37 12.83
N ASN A 223 23.85 -2.07 13.95
CA ASN A 223 24.87 -3.09 14.25
C ASN A 223 24.96 -4.21 13.18
N TYR A 224 23.84 -4.64 12.59
CA TYR A 224 23.90 -5.63 11.52
C TYR A 224 24.18 -5.00 10.16
N TYR A 225 23.55 -3.88 9.84
CA TYR A 225 23.67 -3.23 8.54
C TYR A 225 25.05 -2.62 8.29
N GLU A 226 25.69 -2.04 9.30
CA GLU A 226 26.98 -1.37 9.16
C GLU A 226 28.18 -2.32 9.25
N ASN A 227 28.05 -3.41 10.01
CA ASN A 227 29.12 -4.38 10.21
C ASN A 227 29.07 -5.54 9.23
N SER A 228 28.31 -5.41 8.13
CA SER A 228 28.18 -6.43 7.11
C SER A 228 28.76 -6.00 5.77
N LYS A 229 29.44 -6.96 5.11
CA LYS A 229 30.12 -6.71 3.84
C LYS A 229 29.13 -6.56 2.69
N ASP A 230 28.12 -7.43 2.69
CA ASP A 230 27.06 -7.48 1.69
C ASP A 230 25.78 -8.06 2.31
N PHE A 231 24.74 -8.19 1.49
CA PHE A 231 23.43 -8.69 1.93
C PHE A 231 23.46 -10.13 2.43
N ASN A 232 24.28 -11.01 1.84
CA ASN A 232 24.36 -12.40 2.26
C ASN A 232 25.07 -12.49 3.62
N ASP A 233 26.19 -11.77 3.78
CA ASP A 233 26.89 -11.66 5.07
C ASP A 233 25.99 -11.08 6.16
N PHE A 234 25.18 -10.06 5.83
CA PHE A 234 24.15 -9.53 6.73
C PHE A 234 23.16 -10.61 7.21
N LEU A 235 22.60 -11.38 6.27
CA LEU A 235 21.66 -12.44 6.62
C LEU A 235 22.32 -13.55 7.44
N GLU A 236 23.51 -14.00 7.07
CA GLU A 236 24.25 -15.05 7.77
C GLU A 236 24.60 -14.63 9.20
N ARG A 237 25.11 -13.41 9.38
CA ARG A 237 25.44 -12.89 10.72
C ARG A 237 24.19 -12.80 11.59
N LEU A 238 23.09 -12.27 11.07
CA LEU A 238 21.83 -12.17 11.80
C LEU A 238 21.26 -13.56 12.13
N LYS A 239 21.26 -14.51 11.19
CA LYS A 239 20.82 -15.89 11.42
C LYS A 239 21.63 -16.56 12.51
N ARG A 240 22.96 -16.53 12.41
CA ARG A 240 23.86 -17.15 13.38
C ARG A 240 23.63 -16.60 14.78
N ASP A 241 23.53 -15.28 14.89
CA ASP A 241 23.29 -14.63 16.18
C ASP A 241 21.89 -14.92 16.74
N THR A 242 20.89 -14.98 15.86
CA THR A 242 19.52 -15.40 16.21
C THR A 242 19.54 -16.80 16.81
N PHE A 243 20.07 -17.80 16.10
CA PHE A 243 20.04 -19.20 16.56
C PHE A 243 20.88 -19.44 17.82
N ALA A 244 21.99 -18.72 17.99
CA ALA A 244 22.81 -18.80 19.20
C ALA A 244 22.11 -18.24 20.45
N ASN A 245 21.12 -17.36 20.29
CA ASN A 245 20.49 -16.63 21.39
C ASN A 245 18.97 -16.84 21.50
N LEU A 246 18.32 -17.52 20.56
CA LEU A 246 16.87 -17.74 20.57
C LEU A 246 16.39 -18.44 21.84
N GLY A 247 17.14 -19.46 22.30
CA GLY A 247 16.85 -20.18 23.54
C GLY A 247 17.04 -19.36 24.82
N LYS A 248 17.66 -18.17 24.73
CA LYS A 248 17.86 -17.23 25.84
C LYS A 248 16.73 -16.19 25.94
N ILE A 249 15.78 -16.20 25.01
CA ILE A 249 14.60 -15.34 25.08
C ILE A 249 13.64 -15.93 26.12
N PRO A 250 13.24 -15.18 27.16
CA PRO A 250 12.24 -15.64 28.12
C PRO A 250 10.97 -16.09 27.40
N LYS A 251 10.38 -17.21 27.85
CA LYS A 251 9.21 -17.83 27.21
C LYS A 251 8.03 -16.86 27.07
N GLU A 252 7.81 -16.01 28.06
CA GLU A 252 6.77 -14.98 28.03
C GLU A 252 6.99 -13.97 26.90
N ASN A 253 8.22 -13.43 26.79
CA ASN A 253 8.59 -12.53 25.69
C ASN A 253 8.47 -13.23 24.34
N TYR A 254 8.97 -14.46 24.23
CA TYR A 254 8.88 -15.24 22.99
C TYR A 254 7.42 -15.39 22.52
N ASN A 255 6.52 -15.78 23.43
CA ASN A 255 5.10 -15.96 23.13
C ASN A 255 4.42 -14.63 22.80
N SER A 256 4.67 -13.58 23.58
CA SER A 256 4.08 -12.25 23.38
C SER A 256 4.49 -11.65 22.03
N LEU A 257 5.79 -11.68 21.72
CA LEU A 257 6.33 -11.18 20.44
C LEU A 257 5.82 -12.02 19.27
N GLY A 258 5.75 -13.35 19.43
CA GLY A 258 5.25 -14.24 18.38
C GLY A 258 3.77 -14.02 18.09
N PHE A 259 2.97 -13.81 19.13
CA PHE A 259 1.56 -13.46 18.98
C PHE A 259 1.40 -12.09 18.29
N ALA A 260 2.17 -11.08 18.69
CA ALA A 260 2.14 -9.76 18.05
C ALA A 260 2.51 -9.84 16.56
N LEU A 261 3.57 -10.58 16.19
CA LEU A 261 3.95 -10.78 14.79
C LEU A 261 2.84 -11.44 13.96
N LYS A 262 2.14 -12.43 14.53
CA LYS A 262 0.99 -13.07 13.89
C LYS A 262 -0.16 -12.08 13.65
N GLN A 263 -0.46 -11.24 14.63
CA GLN A 263 -1.49 -10.20 14.49
C GLN A 263 -1.10 -9.15 13.45
N ILE A 264 0.16 -8.71 13.44
CA ILE A 264 0.68 -7.76 12.44
C ILE A 264 0.54 -8.34 11.04
N TYR A 265 0.88 -9.62 10.84
CA TYR A 265 0.67 -10.30 9.55
C TYR A 265 -0.81 -10.30 9.14
N GLN A 266 -1.72 -10.61 10.07
CA GLN A 266 -3.16 -10.61 9.78
C GLN A 266 -3.67 -9.23 9.36
N VAL A 267 -3.23 -8.16 10.03
CA VAL A 267 -3.56 -6.77 9.67
C VAL A 267 -3.07 -6.45 8.26
N LEU A 268 -1.82 -6.77 7.94
CA LEU A 268 -1.25 -6.54 6.60
C LEU A 268 -1.97 -7.36 5.52
N ALA A 269 -2.33 -8.62 5.82
CA ALA A 269 -3.04 -9.49 4.88
C ALA A 269 -4.47 -9.00 4.60
N GLN A 270 -5.17 -8.48 5.61
CA GLN A 270 -6.47 -7.83 5.44
C GLN A 270 -6.35 -6.56 4.60
N ALA A 271 -5.29 -5.78 4.83
CA ALA A 271 -4.94 -4.60 4.05
C ALA A 271 -4.36 -4.92 2.66
N LYS A 272 -4.23 -6.21 2.27
CA LYS A 272 -3.64 -6.66 0.99
C LYS A 272 -2.18 -6.25 0.76
N VAL A 273 -1.45 -5.94 1.83
CA VAL A 273 -0.01 -5.62 1.76
C VAL A 273 0.80 -6.91 1.90
N PHE A 274 1.28 -7.45 0.77
CA PHE A 274 2.00 -8.72 0.74
C PHE A 274 3.49 -8.62 0.41
N THR A 275 3.98 -7.43 0.10
CA THR A 275 5.32 -7.21 -0.47
C THR A 275 6.12 -6.24 0.40
N VAL A 276 7.44 -6.45 0.46
CA VAL A 276 8.40 -5.51 1.05
C VAL A 276 9.42 -5.08 -0.02
N PRO A 277 9.96 -3.85 0.05
CA PRO A 277 9.49 -2.78 0.94
C PRO A 277 8.10 -2.30 0.52
N THR A 278 7.26 -1.94 1.49
CA THR A 278 6.07 -1.14 1.23
C THR A 278 6.12 0.07 2.14
N THR A 279 5.98 1.26 1.59
CA THR A 279 5.91 2.49 2.40
C THR A 279 4.47 2.95 2.54
N VAL A 280 4.09 3.35 3.75
CA VAL A 280 2.77 3.92 4.03
C VAL A 280 2.95 5.29 4.63
N ARG A 281 2.33 6.28 4.00
CA ARG A 281 2.42 7.67 4.41
C ARG A 281 1.07 8.14 4.93
N LEU A 282 1.03 8.58 6.19
CA LEU A 282 -0.18 9.13 6.78
C LEU A 282 -0.35 10.60 6.38
N ILE A 283 -1.56 10.97 5.96
CA ILE A 283 -1.94 12.34 5.60
C ILE A 283 -2.90 12.90 6.65
N GLU A 284 -3.90 12.13 7.04
CA GLU A 284 -4.88 12.53 8.04
C GLU A 284 -4.99 11.47 9.11
N VAL A 285 -4.97 11.88 10.38
CA VAL A 285 -5.21 10.98 11.52
C VAL A 285 -6.21 11.63 12.46
N LYS A 286 -7.36 10.99 12.63
CA LYS A 286 -8.38 11.35 13.62
C LYS A 286 -8.40 10.25 14.68
N THR A 287 -7.42 10.29 15.59
CA THR A 287 -7.23 9.26 16.65
C THR A 287 -8.48 9.01 17.48
N ARG A 288 -9.24 10.06 17.85
CA ARG A 288 -10.49 9.92 18.61
C ARG A 288 -11.56 9.10 17.90
N LEU A 289 -11.54 9.10 16.57
CA LEU A 289 -12.49 8.37 15.73
C LEU A 289 -11.89 7.05 15.22
N GLY A 290 -10.63 6.77 15.53
CA GLY A 290 -9.90 5.62 14.99
C GLY A 290 -9.81 5.65 13.46
N LEU A 291 -9.71 6.82 12.83
CA LEU A 291 -9.65 6.95 11.37
C LEU A 291 -8.28 7.46 10.93
N ALA A 292 -7.73 6.85 9.88
CA ALA A 292 -6.54 7.35 9.21
C ALA A 292 -6.69 7.29 7.68
N LYS A 293 -6.17 8.32 6.99
CA LYS A 293 -6.04 8.35 5.53
C LYS A 293 -4.58 8.54 5.13
N GLY A 294 -4.19 7.92 4.03
CA GLY A 294 -2.81 7.92 3.59
C GLY A 294 -2.60 7.31 2.22
N TYR A 295 -1.34 7.26 1.80
CA TYR A 295 -0.91 6.61 0.57
C TYR A 295 -0.14 5.33 0.91
N VAL A 296 -0.36 4.27 0.13
CA VAL A 296 0.36 2.99 0.24
C VAL A 296 1.16 2.78 -1.03
N TYR A 297 2.48 2.65 -0.92
CA TYR A 297 3.40 2.47 -2.04
C TYR A 297 4.02 1.08 -1.98
N VAL A 298 3.36 0.12 -2.63
CA VAL A 298 3.80 -1.29 -2.65
C VAL A 298 5.04 -1.45 -3.52
N GLY A 299 6.07 -2.10 -2.98
CA GLY A 299 7.35 -2.33 -3.66
C GLY A 299 8.24 -1.09 -3.75
N GLU A 300 7.86 0.03 -3.12
CA GLU A 300 8.51 1.33 -3.28
C GLU A 300 8.95 1.93 -1.95
N LEU A 301 10.12 2.57 -1.95
CA LEU A 301 10.68 3.33 -0.84
C LEU A 301 10.41 4.83 -1.07
N LYS A 302 9.27 5.34 -0.60
CA LYS A 302 8.96 6.78 -0.63
C LYS A 302 9.07 7.39 0.74
N ILE A 303 10.24 7.97 1.01
CA ILE A 303 10.55 8.71 2.24
C ILE A 303 10.59 10.21 1.87
N ASP A 304 9.45 10.72 1.43
CA ASP A 304 9.23 12.14 1.10
C ASP A 304 8.09 12.69 1.97
N PRO A 305 8.21 13.93 2.50
CA PRO A 305 7.13 14.60 3.20
C PRO A 305 6.00 14.98 2.23
N SER A 306 4.94 15.61 2.73
CA SER A 306 3.90 16.14 1.84
C SER A 306 4.43 17.18 0.90
N PRO A 307 4.04 17.16 -0.39
CA PRO A 307 4.02 18.40 -1.15
C PRO A 307 3.13 19.43 -0.44
#